data_AF-A0A8R7TW25-F1
#
_entry.id   AF-A0A8R7TW25-F1
#
_cell.length_a   1.000
_cell.length_b   1.000
_cell.length_c   1.000
_cell.angle_alpha   90.00
_cell.angle_beta   90.00
_cell.angle_gamma   90.00
#
_symmetry.space_group_name_H-M   'P 1'
#
loop_
_entity.id
_entity.type
_entity.pdbx_description
1 polymer ?
#
loop_
_entity_poly.entity_id
_entity_poly.type
_entity_poly.pdbx_seq_one_letter_code
_entity_poly.pdbx_strand_id
1 'polypeptide(L)'
;MADNLNLALEVANPAFKDDISKWECLVPIAPMNSHCAMSGYLVFNYMYSLCDGKLYFPIPKDGFQLRKQILVHILKYEENEAQNNIPYIERSIIDRIHRWTFIASKDGPSRHA
;
A
#
# COMPACT_ATOMS: atom_id res chain seq x y z
N MET A 1 18.91 -10.36 -23.02
CA MET A 1 17.59 -9.75 -22.71
C MET A 1 17.77 -8.47 -21.91
N ALA A 2 18.61 -8.48 -20.87
CA ALA A 2 18.99 -7.28 -20.11
C ALA A 2 19.65 -6.19 -20.99
N ASP A 3 20.50 -6.56 -21.96
CA ASP A 3 21.19 -5.57 -22.83
C ASP A 3 20.22 -4.73 -23.66
N ASN A 4 19.20 -5.36 -24.25
CA ASN A 4 18.17 -4.63 -25.01
C ASN A 4 17.33 -3.72 -24.10
N LEU A 5 17.11 -4.11 -22.85
CA LEU A 5 16.37 -3.32 -21.88
C LEU A 5 17.18 -2.12 -21.39
N ASN A 6 18.48 -2.30 -21.14
CA ASN A 6 19.41 -1.22 -20.83
C ASN A 6 19.45 -0.18 -21.96
N LEU A 7 19.58 -0.63 -23.21
CA LEU A 7 19.54 0.26 -24.38
C LEU A 7 18.22 1.01 -24.50
N ALA A 8 17.09 0.33 -24.26
CA ALA A 8 15.78 0.97 -24.29
C ALA A 8 15.62 2.03 -23.19
N LEU A 9 16.14 1.77 -21.97
CA LEU A 9 16.11 2.74 -20.87
C LEU A 9 17.04 3.93 -21.11
N GLU A 10 18.22 3.71 -21.71
CA GLU A 10 19.13 4.81 -22.07
C GLU A 10 18.48 5.76 -23.09
N VAL A 11 17.75 5.21 -24.06
CA VAL A 11 16.99 6.02 -25.04
C VAL A 11 15.82 6.75 -24.38
N ALA A 12 15.08 6.08 -23.48
CA ALA A 12 13.90 6.66 -22.83
C ALA A 12 14.26 7.71 -21.76
N ASN A 13 15.37 7.51 -21.05
CA ASN A 13 15.88 8.39 -20.01
C ASN A 13 17.42 8.39 -20.01
N PRO A 14 18.06 9.30 -20.78
CA PRO A 14 19.51 9.39 -20.87
C PRO A 14 20.23 9.70 -19.55
N ALA A 15 19.49 10.17 -18.53
CA ALA A 15 20.05 10.39 -17.19
C ALA A 15 20.11 9.11 -16.34
N PHE A 16 19.48 8.02 -16.77
CA PHE A 16 19.51 6.72 -16.10
C PHE A 16 20.88 6.05 -16.34
N LYS A 17 21.62 5.82 -15.25
CA LYS A 17 23.00 5.29 -15.28
C LYS A 17 23.13 3.89 -14.69
N ASP A 18 22.03 3.32 -14.22
CA ASP A 18 22.03 1.99 -13.63
C ASP A 18 22.04 0.91 -14.70
N ASP A 19 22.75 -0.17 -14.42
CA ASP A 19 22.79 -1.35 -15.27
C ASP A 19 21.84 -2.40 -14.71
N ILE A 20 20.71 -2.62 -15.40
CA ILE A 20 19.66 -3.54 -14.97
C ILE A 20 20.17 -4.98 -14.92
N SER A 21 21.21 -5.33 -15.69
CA SER A 21 21.78 -6.68 -15.64
C SER A 21 22.35 -7.03 -14.26
N LYS A 22 22.65 -6.01 -13.44
CA LYS A 22 23.13 -6.14 -12.06
C LYS A 22 22.01 -6.13 -11.03
N TRP A 23 20.76 -5.93 -11.45
CA TRP A 23 19.64 -5.88 -10.53
C TRP A 23 19.29 -7.28 -10.04
N GLU A 24 19.11 -7.41 -8.73
CA GLU A 24 18.61 -8.63 -8.12
C GLU A 24 17.08 -8.60 -8.09
N CYS A 25 16.43 -9.68 -8.53
CA CYS A 25 15.00 -9.83 -8.37
C CYS A 25 14.68 -10.26 -6.94
N LEU A 26 14.31 -9.28 -6.11
CA LEU A 26 13.82 -9.55 -4.76
C LEU A 26 12.32 -9.85 -4.82
N VAL A 27 11.96 -11.12 -4.67
CA VAL A 27 10.56 -11.52 -4.49
C VAL A 27 10.26 -11.51 -2.99
N PRO A 28 9.45 -10.56 -2.51
CA PRO A 28 9.13 -10.51 -1.11
C PRO A 28 8.25 -11.69 -0.70
N ILE A 29 8.40 -12.14 0.54
CA ILE A 29 7.51 -13.14 1.13
C ILE A 29 6.15 -12.48 1.35
N ALA A 30 5.25 -12.64 0.37
CA ALA A 30 3.89 -12.14 0.44
C ALA A 30 2.93 -13.26 0.88
N PRO A 31 1.85 -12.93 1.62
CA PRO A 31 0.81 -13.90 1.91
C PRO A 31 0.18 -14.42 0.63
N MET A 32 0.09 -15.75 0.49
CA MET A 32 -0.64 -16.35 -0.62
C MET A 32 -2.15 -16.17 -0.41
N ASN A 33 -2.86 -15.75 -1.46
CA ASN A 33 -4.32 -15.66 -1.46
C ASN A 33 -4.90 -16.34 -2.70
N SER A 34 -5.89 -17.21 -2.52
CA SER A 34 -6.63 -17.87 -3.59
C SER A 34 -7.77 -17.01 -4.15
N HIS A 35 -8.17 -15.93 -3.47
CA HIS A 35 -9.25 -15.06 -3.88
C HIS A 35 -8.76 -13.95 -4.80
N CYS A 36 -8.77 -14.21 -6.12
CA CYS A 36 -8.31 -13.26 -7.13
C CYS A 36 -8.96 -11.85 -7.02
N ALA A 37 -10.24 -11.78 -6.65
CA ALA A 37 -10.96 -10.51 -6.47
C ALA A 37 -10.37 -9.59 -5.37
N MET A 38 -9.52 -10.13 -4.49
CA MET A 38 -8.86 -9.37 -3.42
C MET A 38 -7.44 -8.93 -3.79
N SER A 39 -6.91 -9.38 -4.93
CA SER A 39 -5.52 -9.15 -5.36
C SER A 39 -5.14 -7.67 -5.35
N GLY A 40 -5.93 -6.81 -5.99
CA GLY A 40 -5.67 -5.37 -6.02
C GLY A 40 -5.60 -4.74 -4.63
N TYR A 41 -6.45 -5.19 -3.70
CA TYR A 41 -6.44 -4.66 -2.34
C TYR A 41 -5.23 -5.12 -1.52
N LEU A 42 -4.78 -6.36 -1.76
CA LEU A 42 -3.60 -6.91 -1.12
C LEU A 42 -2.32 -6.26 -1.62
N VAL A 43 -2.22 -5.99 -2.93
CA VAL A 43 -1.11 -5.26 -3.53
C VAL A 43 -1.01 -3.86 -2.92
N PHE A 44 -2.13 -3.13 -2.84
CA PHE A 44 -2.16 -1.83 -2.19
C PHE A 44 -1.67 -1.90 -0.73
N ASN A 45 -2.21 -2.82 0.07
CA ASN A 45 -1.82 -2.95 1.48
C ASN A 45 -0.37 -3.37 1.66
N TYR A 46 0.13 -4.24 0.77
CA TYR A 46 1.52 -4.64 0.74
C TYR A 46 2.41 -3.42 0.50
N MET A 47 2.16 -2.65 -0.55
CA MET A 47 2.95 -1.44 -0.85
C MET A 47 2.85 -0.38 0.24
N TYR A 48 1.65 -0.17 0.80
CA TYR A 48 1.44 0.79 1.88
C TYR A 48 2.17 0.40 3.17
N SER A 49 2.25 -0.90 3.46
CA SER A 49 2.89 -1.41 4.69
C SER A 49 4.39 -1.67 4.51
N LEU A 50 4.87 -1.73 3.27
CA LEU A 50 6.27 -1.97 2.95
C LEU A 50 7.06 -0.66 3.13
N CYS A 51 8.00 -0.66 4.06
CA CYS A 51 8.96 0.41 4.22
C CYS A 51 10.33 -0.21 4.52
N ASP A 52 11.39 0.27 3.87
CA ASP A 52 12.75 -0.27 3.96
C ASP A 52 12.84 -1.80 3.82
N GLY A 53 12.04 -2.37 2.90
CA GLY A 53 11.99 -3.81 2.65
C GLY A 53 11.28 -4.64 3.74
N LYS A 54 10.69 -4.01 4.75
CA LYS A 54 9.95 -4.67 5.85
C LYS A 54 8.47 -4.32 5.82
N LEU A 55 7.63 -5.31 6.13
CA LEU A 55 6.21 -5.10 6.36
C LEU A 55 5.98 -4.65 7.80
N TYR A 56 5.45 -3.45 7.98
CA TYR A 56 5.17 -2.89 9.30
C TYR A 56 3.83 -3.34 9.88
N PHE A 57 2.92 -3.85 9.04
CA PHE A 57 1.58 -4.25 9.46
C PHE A 57 1.20 -5.62 8.90
N PRO A 58 0.45 -6.45 9.66
CA PRO A 58 -0.13 -7.66 9.13
C PRO A 58 -1.16 -7.32 8.05
N ILE A 59 -1.08 -7.98 6.90
CA ILE A 59 -2.00 -7.76 5.79
C ILE A 59 -3.33 -8.46 6.09
N PRO A 60 -4.46 -7.74 6.15
CA PRO A 60 -5.75 -8.35 6.39
C PRO A 60 -6.12 -9.35 5.28
N LYS A 61 -6.70 -10.48 5.67
CA LYS A 61 -7.22 -11.48 4.75
C LYS A 61 -8.73 -11.33 4.51
N ASP A 62 -9.37 -10.36 5.16
CA ASP A 62 -10.78 -10.06 5.01
C ASP A 62 -11.01 -8.94 3.97
N GLY A 63 -11.82 -9.23 2.96
CA GLY A 63 -12.11 -8.30 1.87
C GLY A 63 -12.83 -7.04 2.32
N PHE A 64 -13.64 -7.11 3.38
CA PHE A 64 -14.34 -5.94 3.89
C PHE A 64 -13.38 -4.97 4.60
N GLN A 65 -12.49 -5.49 5.44
CA GLN A 65 -11.42 -4.71 6.06
C GLN A 65 -10.51 -4.06 5.02
N LEU A 66 -10.09 -4.80 3.99
CA LEU A 66 -9.26 -4.30 2.91
C LEU A 66 -9.93 -3.15 2.13
N ARG A 67 -11.22 -3.27 1.81
CA ARG A 67 -11.99 -2.20 1.15
C ARG A 67 -12.07 -0.95 2.02
N LYS A 68 -12.30 -1.14 3.32
CA LYS A 68 -12.37 -0.04 4.29
C LYS A 68 -11.04 0.70 4.39
N GLN A 69 -9.91 -0.02 4.41
CA GLN A 69 -8.57 0.55 4.40
C GLN A 69 -8.31 1.44 3.19
N ILE A 70 -8.59 0.92 2.00
CA ILE A 70 -8.40 1.68 0.75
C ILE A 70 -9.30 2.91 0.72
N LEU A 71 -10.58 2.76 1.07
CA LEU A 71 -11.50 3.88 1.10
C LEU A 71 -11.01 5.00 2.03
N VAL A 72 -10.59 4.64 3.25
CA VAL A 72 -10.06 5.62 4.21
C VAL A 72 -8.77 6.26 3.68
N HIS A 73 -7.88 5.48 3.07
CA HIS A 73 -6.66 6.02 2.48
C HIS A 73 -6.97 7.04 1.38
N ILE A 74 -7.84 6.70 0.43
CA ILE A 74 -8.26 7.61 -0.65
C ILE A 74 -8.87 8.89 -0.06
N LEU A 75 -9.80 8.76 0.89
CA LEU A 75 -10.49 9.91 1.50
C LEU A 75 -9.56 10.82 2.32
N LYS A 76 -8.44 10.28 2.82
CA LYS A 76 -7.45 11.03 3.59
C LYS A 76 -6.20 11.42 2.79
N TYR A 77 -6.12 11.04 1.52
CA TYR A 77 -4.97 11.36 0.68
C TYR A 77 -4.79 12.88 0.63
N GLU A 78 -3.56 13.35 0.85
CA GLU A 78 -3.27 14.77 1.07
C GLU A 78 -3.60 15.63 -0.16
N GLU A 79 -3.53 15.05 -1.35
CA GLU A 79 -3.89 15.72 -2.62
C GLU A 79 -5.32 15.38 -3.06
N ASN A 80 -6.14 14.79 -2.18
CA ASN A 80 -7.53 14.54 -2.50
C ASN A 80 -8.29 15.86 -2.57
N GLU A 81 -8.72 16.26 -3.77
CA GLU A 81 -9.50 17.47 -4.02
C GLU A 81 -10.81 17.50 -3.21
N ALA A 82 -11.36 16.33 -2.86
CA ALA A 82 -12.55 16.22 -2.03
C ALA A 82 -12.27 16.37 -0.52
N GLN A 83 -11.01 16.42 -0.07
CA GLN A 83 -10.67 16.49 1.35
C GLN A 83 -11.35 17.69 2.03
N ASN A 84 -11.46 18.83 1.37
CA ASN A 84 -12.14 20.01 1.92
C ASN A 84 -13.66 19.96 1.80
N ASN A 85 -14.18 19.06 0.96
CA ASN A 85 -15.62 18.88 0.71
C ASN A 85 -16.25 17.82 1.64
N ILE A 86 -15.45 17.05 2.38
CA ILE A 86 -15.95 16.09 3.36
C ILE A 86 -16.43 16.85 4.61
N PRO A 87 -17.73 16.77 4.99
CA PRO A 87 -18.23 17.45 6.18
C PRO A 87 -17.62 16.89 7.48
N TYR A 88 -17.72 17.68 8.55
CA TYR A 88 -17.00 17.41 9.79
C TYR A 88 -17.32 16.03 10.40
N ILE A 89 -18.59 15.62 10.39
CA ILE A 89 -19.02 14.35 10.99
C ILE A 89 -18.38 13.18 10.26
N GLU A 90 -18.44 13.18 8.93
CA GLU A 90 -17.86 12.16 8.06
C GLU A 90 -16.34 12.11 8.23
N ARG A 91 -15.68 13.28 8.28
CA ARG A 91 -14.24 13.37 8.55
C ARG A 91 -13.88 12.74 9.90
N SER A 92 -14.67 13.01 10.94
CA SER A 92 -14.46 12.43 12.28
C SER A 92 -14.59 10.90 12.31
N ILE A 93 -15.51 10.34 11.50
CA ILE A 93 -15.70 8.90 11.34
C ILE A 93 -14.50 8.29 10.60
N ILE A 94 -14.08 8.91 9.49
CA ILE A 94 -12.92 8.49 8.71
C ILE A 94 -11.66 8.49 9.59
N ASP A 95 -11.47 9.51 10.43
CA ASP A 95 -10.35 9.59 11.36
C ASP A 95 -10.38 8.48 12.43
N ARG A 96 -11.54 8.15 12.97
CA ARG A 96 -11.69 7.03 13.91
C ARG A 96 -11.33 5.70 13.25
N ILE A 97 -11.83 5.44 12.04
CA ILE A 97 -11.51 4.23 11.30
C ILE A 97 -10.01 4.17 11.01
N HIS A 98 -9.41 5.28 10.56
CA HIS A 98 -7.97 5.35 10.30
C HIS A 98 -7.15 4.97 11.53
N ARG A 99 -7.46 5.56 12.70
CA ARG A 99 -6.77 5.25 13.96
C ARG A 99 -6.89 3.78 14.35
N TRP A 100 -8.09 3.21 14.28
CA TRP A 100 -8.32 1.80 14.63
C TRP A 100 -7.66 0.83 13.66
N THR A 101 -7.49 1.23 12.40
CA THR A 101 -7.03 0.33 11.34
C THR A 101 -5.52 0.36 11.17
N PHE A 102 -4.88 1.53 11.34
CA PHE A 102 -3.47 1.73 11.02
C PHE A 102 -2.61 2.14 12.24
N ILE A 103 -3.22 2.63 13.33
CA ILE A 103 -2.49 3.05 14.53
C ILE A 103 -2.61 2.01 15.65
N ALA A 104 -3.79 1.47 15.91
CA ALA A 104 -3.99 0.44 16.93
C ALA A 104 -3.24 -0.87 16.66
N SER A 105 -2.81 -1.12 15.41
CA SER A 105 -1.93 -2.25 15.08
C SER A 105 -0.48 -2.05 15.57
N LYS A 106 -0.06 -0.83 15.95
CA LYS A 106 1.24 -0.58 16.59
C LYS A 106 1.28 -0.99 18.06
N ASP A 107 0.14 -0.93 18.76
CA ASP A 107 0.07 -1.17 20.22
C ASP A 107 -0.47 -2.57 20.60
N GLY A 108 -0.76 -3.42 19.60
CA GLY A 108 -1.40 -4.72 19.82
C GLY A 108 -2.91 -4.60 20.11
N PRO A 109 -3.66 -5.72 20.11
CA PRO A 109 -5.11 -5.68 20.25
C PRO A 109 -5.50 -5.05 21.59
N SER A 110 -6.29 -3.97 21.52
CA SER A 110 -6.91 -3.35 22.68
C SER A 110 -7.74 -4.39 23.42
N ARG A 111 -7.38 -4.64 24.69
CA ARG A 111 -8.04 -5.59 25.59
C ARG A 111 -9.41 -5.08 26.03
N HIS A 112 -10.39 -5.00 25.14
CA HIS A 112 -11.79 -4.94 25.59
C HIS A 112 -12.65 -5.75 24.61
N ALA A 113 -13.05 -6.93 25.11
CA ALA A 113 -14.16 -7.74 24.64
C ALA A 113 -15.50 -7.01 24.84
#